data_AF-A0A1I2AWY0-F1
#
_entry.id   AF-A0A1I2AWY0-F1
#
_cell.length_a   1.000
_cell.length_b   1.000
_cell.length_c   1.000
_cell.angle_alpha   90.00
_cell.angle_beta   90.00
_cell.angle_gamma   90.00
#
_symmetry.space_group_name_H-M   'P 1'
#
loop_
_entity.id
_entity.type
_entity.pdbx_description
1 polymer ?
#
loop_
_entity_poly.entity_id
_entity_poly.type
_entity_poly.pdbx_seq_one_letter_code
_entity_poly.pdbx_strand_id
1 'polypeptide(L)'
;MKSYPEHLQIVNTFHELGETIAAGQFLIKEYGLENLNFKGFELREKAQPEFILMTTEGLLGEPQIIRIPENTFEYPLHLMLNLLMHEMIHVSQKTKENLIEDKNEREWQAYYEMLFHKKIYSNS
;
A
#
# COMPACT_ATOMS: atom_id res chain seq x y z
N MET A 1 -13.56 -6.03 -11.58
CA MET A 1 -13.21 -5.36 -10.31
C MET A 1 -14.49 -5.17 -9.55
N LYS A 2 -14.51 -5.51 -8.26
CA LYS A 2 -15.64 -5.17 -7.39
C LYS A 2 -15.74 -3.65 -7.27
N SER A 3 -16.90 -3.16 -6.88
CA SER A 3 -17.14 -1.74 -6.61
C SER A 3 -16.50 -1.32 -5.27
N TYR A 4 -16.28 -0.02 -5.09
CA TYR A 4 -15.74 0.52 -3.83
C TYR A 4 -16.59 0.13 -2.60
N PRO A 5 -17.93 0.16 -2.61
CA PRO A 5 -18.73 -0.34 -1.49
C PRO A 5 -18.50 -1.82 -1.18
N GLU A 6 -18.34 -2.66 -2.19
CA GLU A 6 -18.01 -4.08 -1.99
C GLU A 6 -16.61 -4.27 -1.41
N HIS A 7 -15.63 -3.49 -1.87
CA HIS A 7 -14.29 -3.48 -1.26
C HIS A 7 -14.36 -3.08 0.21
N LEU A 8 -15.09 -2.02 0.53
CA LEU A 8 -15.26 -1.54 1.90
C LEU A 8 -15.91 -2.61 2.78
N GLN A 9 -16.95 -3.28 2.29
CA GLN A 9 -17.60 -4.36 3.03
C GLN A 9 -16.62 -5.51 3.32
N ILE A 10 -15.86 -5.96 2.31
CA ILE A 10 -14.89 -7.06 2.47
C ILE A 10 -13.78 -6.67 3.46
N VAL A 11 -13.24 -5.45 3.33
CA VAL A 11 -12.19 -4.95 4.23
C VAL A 11 -12.72 -4.85 5.66
N ASN A 12 -13.95 -4.38 5.86
CA ASN A 12 -14.57 -4.33 7.18
C ASN A 12 -14.72 -5.73 7.79
N THR A 13 -15.11 -6.75 7.00
CA THR A 13 -15.15 -8.13 7.48
C THR A 13 -13.78 -8.61 7.96
N PHE A 14 -12.71 -8.35 7.18
CA PHE A 14 -11.35 -8.70 7.61
C PHE A 14 -10.94 -7.95 8.88
N HIS A 15 -11.27 -6.66 8.98
CA HIS A 15 -11.01 -5.85 10.16
C HIS A 15 -11.70 -6.42 11.41
N GLU A 16 -12.98 -6.77 11.32
CA GLU A 16 -13.75 -7.39 12.42
C GLU A 16 -13.14 -8.72 12.89
N LEU A 17 -12.47 -9.44 11.98
CA LEU A 17 -11.76 -10.69 12.27
C LEU A 17 -10.30 -10.48 12.75
N GLY A 18 -9.80 -9.24 12.77
CA GLY A 18 -8.41 -8.92 13.09
C GLY A 18 -7.40 -9.30 12.00
N GLU A 19 -7.87 -9.54 10.76
CA GLU A 19 -7.06 -10.02 9.64
C GLU A 19 -6.52 -8.88 8.76
N THR A 20 -5.85 -7.90 9.38
CA THR A 20 -5.33 -6.69 8.70
C THR A 20 -4.39 -7.03 7.52
N ILE A 21 -3.52 -8.04 7.67
CA ILE A 21 -2.63 -8.47 6.58
C ILE A 21 -3.45 -9.04 5.40
N ALA A 22 -4.48 -9.84 5.68
CA ALA A 22 -5.31 -10.45 4.63
C ALA A 22 -6.09 -9.38 3.87
N ALA A 23 -6.62 -8.37 4.57
CA ALA A 23 -7.23 -7.20 3.95
C ALA A 23 -6.26 -6.48 3.00
N GLY A 24 -5.02 -6.21 3.45
CA GLY A 24 -3.99 -5.61 2.60
C GLY A 24 -3.70 -6.44 1.35
N GLN A 25 -3.49 -7.75 1.50
CA GLN A 25 -3.23 -8.67 0.38
C GLN A 25 -4.39 -8.73 -0.61
N PHE A 26 -5.63 -8.76 -0.11
CA PHE A 26 -6.83 -8.69 -0.93
C PHE A 26 -6.82 -7.43 -1.80
N LEU A 27 -6.54 -6.26 -1.21
CA LEU A 27 -6.52 -4.99 -1.94
C LEU A 27 -5.39 -4.94 -2.99
N ILE A 28 -4.18 -5.40 -2.67
CA ILE A 28 -3.07 -5.48 -3.64
C ILE A 28 -3.49 -6.29 -4.87
N LYS A 29 -4.12 -7.44 -4.67
CA LYS A 29 -4.59 -8.30 -5.76
C LYS A 29 -5.75 -7.68 -6.54
N GLU A 30 -6.75 -7.16 -5.83
CA GLU A 30 -7.98 -6.63 -6.42
C GLU A 30 -7.73 -5.40 -7.31
N TYR A 31 -6.76 -4.55 -6.92
CA TYR A 31 -6.34 -3.38 -7.70
C TYR A 31 -5.21 -3.69 -8.71
N GLY A 32 -4.76 -4.94 -8.84
CA GLY A 32 -3.70 -5.33 -9.76
C GLY A 32 -2.36 -4.62 -9.47
N LEU A 33 -2.06 -4.43 -8.18
CA LEU A 33 -0.82 -3.80 -7.71
C LEU A 33 0.29 -4.82 -7.46
N GLU A 34 0.08 -6.09 -7.82
CA GLU A 34 1.05 -7.17 -7.61
C GLU A 34 2.41 -6.83 -8.24
N ASN A 35 3.49 -7.07 -7.49
CA ASN A 35 4.85 -6.83 -7.92
C ASN A 35 5.73 -7.97 -7.40
N LEU A 36 6.62 -8.53 -8.23
CA LEU A 36 7.52 -9.63 -7.82
C LEU A 36 8.48 -9.22 -6.68
N ASN A 37 8.77 -7.92 -6.58
CA ASN A 37 9.59 -7.36 -5.52
C ASN A 37 8.80 -7.11 -4.22
N PHE A 38 7.50 -7.38 -4.20
CA PHE A 38 6.69 -7.32 -2.99
C PHE A 38 6.75 -8.69 -2.27
N LYS A 39 7.39 -8.72 -1.10
CA LYS A 39 7.53 -9.91 -0.26
C LYS A 39 6.30 -10.18 0.60
N GLY A 40 5.55 -9.13 0.96
CA GLY A 40 4.38 -9.23 1.82
C GLY A 40 4.28 -8.09 2.83
N PHE A 41 3.31 -8.22 3.74
CA PHE A 41 3.10 -7.27 4.82
C PHE A 41 3.64 -7.79 6.15
N GLU A 42 4.10 -6.87 6.98
CA GLU A 42 4.29 -7.08 8.41
C GLU A 42 3.49 -6.03 9.19
N LEU A 43 3.10 -6.38 10.42
CA LEU A 43 2.42 -5.44 11.30
C LEU A 43 3.44 -4.56 12.04
N ARG A 44 2.99 -3.35 12.37
CA ARG A 44 3.66 -2.44 13.28
C ARG A 44 2.64 -1.86 14.28
N GLU A 45 3.11 -1.02 15.18
CA GLU A 45 2.28 -0.39 16.21
C GLU A 45 1.05 0.30 15.59
N LYS A 46 -0.05 0.29 16.34
CA LYS A 46 -1.28 1.01 15.94
C LYS A 46 -0.98 2.47 15.65
N ALA A 47 -1.48 2.96 14.53
CA ALA A 47 -1.40 4.34 14.15
C ALA A 47 -2.23 5.21 15.12
N GLN A 48 -1.83 6.48 15.21
CA GLN A 48 -2.60 7.50 15.91
C GLN A 48 -3.35 8.36 14.89
N PRO A 49 -4.50 8.96 15.24
CA PRO A 49 -5.29 9.76 14.29
C PRO A 49 -4.52 10.92 13.64
N GLU A 50 -3.52 11.46 14.33
CA GLU A 50 -2.71 12.58 13.86
C GLU A 50 -1.71 12.17 12.77
N PHE A 51 -1.33 10.89 12.71
CA PHE A 51 -0.32 10.39 11.79
C PHE A 51 -0.39 8.87 11.58
N ILE A 52 -0.41 8.47 10.31
CA ILE A 52 -0.37 7.07 9.88
C ILE A 52 0.93 6.83 9.13
N LEU A 53 1.73 5.87 9.60
CA LEU A 53 3.00 5.50 8.98
C LEU A 53 2.91 4.10 8.40
N MET A 54 3.10 4.00 7.08
CA MET A 54 3.48 2.76 6.42
C MET A 54 4.94 2.89 5.97
N THR A 55 5.66 1.77 5.89
CA THR A 55 7.04 1.79 5.39
C THR A 55 7.34 0.60 4.50
N THR A 56 7.99 0.86 3.38
CA THR A 56 8.60 -0.17 2.53
C THR A 56 10.04 -0.41 2.94
N GLU A 57 10.31 -1.59 3.51
CA GLU A 57 11.60 -1.98 4.08
C GLU A 57 12.25 -3.12 3.29
N GLY A 58 13.58 -3.10 3.21
CA GLY A 58 14.36 -4.06 2.45
C GLY A 58 15.60 -3.41 1.82
N LEU A 59 16.53 -4.25 1.38
CA LEU A 59 17.70 -3.82 0.63
C LEU A 59 17.31 -3.48 -0.81
N LEU A 60 18.00 -2.53 -1.42
CA LEU A 60 17.83 -2.21 -2.83
C LEU A 60 18.12 -3.43 -3.71
N GLY A 61 17.24 -3.71 -4.68
CA GLY A 61 17.33 -4.86 -5.57
C GLY A 61 16.84 -6.19 -4.99
N GLU A 62 16.40 -6.21 -3.73
CA GLU A 62 15.85 -7.39 -3.07
C GLU A 62 14.35 -7.24 -2.79
N PRO A 63 13.60 -8.32 -2.52
CA PRO A 63 12.18 -8.23 -2.17
C PRO A 63 11.92 -7.39 -0.91
N GLN A 64 10.95 -6.49 -1.00
CA GLN A 64 10.57 -5.51 0.02
C GLN A 64 9.37 -5.98 0.85
N ILE A 65 9.36 -5.63 2.12
CA ILE A 65 8.22 -5.82 3.04
C ILE A 65 7.57 -4.46 3.26
N ILE A 66 6.24 -4.39 3.22
CA ILE A 66 5.50 -3.20 3.64
C ILE A 66 5.04 -3.40 5.09
N ARG A 67 5.47 -2.53 6.00
CA ARG A 67 4.93 -2.49 7.36
C ARG A 67 3.69 -1.62 7.42
N ILE A 68 2.57 -2.18 7.88
CA ILE A 68 1.31 -1.47 8.07
C ILE A 68 0.86 -1.50 9.53
N PRO A 69 0.22 -0.43 10.05
CA PRO A 69 -0.35 -0.44 11.39
C PRO A 69 -1.38 -1.55 11.59
N GLU A 70 -1.43 -2.15 12.78
CA GLU A 70 -2.46 -3.16 13.12
C GLU A 70 -3.89 -2.67 12.87
N ASN A 71 -4.15 -1.39 13.11
CA ASN A 71 -5.44 -0.73 12.94
C ASN A 71 -5.59 0.00 11.59
N THR A 72 -4.83 -0.38 10.55
CA THR A 72 -4.86 0.28 9.23
C THR A 72 -6.29 0.49 8.71
N PHE A 73 -7.16 -0.51 8.84
CA PHE A 73 -8.51 -0.47 8.27
C PHE A 73 -9.60 0.02 9.26
N GLU A 74 -9.20 0.61 10.39
CA GLU A 74 -10.07 1.47 11.20
C GLU A 74 -10.20 2.89 10.58
N TYR A 75 -9.31 3.24 9.65
CA TYR A 75 -9.28 4.52 8.95
C TYR A 75 -10.01 4.45 7.59
N PRO A 76 -10.42 5.61 7.03
CA PRO A 76 -11.13 5.63 5.75
C PRO A 76 -10.38 4.89 4.63
N LEU A 77 -11.04 3.89 4.02
CA LEU A 77 -10.42 2.98 3.05
C LEU A 77 -9.72 3.71 1.90
N HIS A 78 -10.34 4.76 1.34
CA HIS A 78 -9.72 5.54 0.26
C HIS A 78 -8.37 6.16 0.65
N LEU A 79 -8.16 6.56 1.92
CA LEU A 79 -6.86 7.05 2.39
C LEU A 79 -5.86 5.90 2.48
N MET A 80 -6.28 4.74 2.99
CA MET A 80 -5.41 3.57 3.14
C MET A 80 -5.00 3.00 1.78
N LEU A 81 -5.90 3.02 0.80
CA LEU A 81 -5.58 2.68 -0.58
C LEU A 81 -4.50 3.59 -1.17
N ASN A 82 -4.58 4.90 -0.88
CA ASN A 82 -3.55 5.83 -1.33
C ASN A 82 -2.19 5.54 -0.69
N LEU A 83 -2.14 5.28 0.61
CA LEU A 83 -0.89 4.91 1.29
C LEU A 83 -0.34 3.58 0.79
N LEU A 84 -1.18 2.56 0.62
CA LEU A 84 -0.76 1.27 0.05
C LEU A 84 -0.18 1.44 -1.36
N MET A 85 -0.80 2.29 -2.19
CA MET A 85 -0.29 2.59 -3.53
C MET A 85 1.07 3.29 -3.49
N HIS A 86 1.23 4.26 -2.58
CA HIS A 86 2.51 4.94 -2.35
C HIS A 86 3.62 3.95 -1.98
N GLU A 87 3.35 3.04 -1.05
CA GLU A 87 4.32 2.00 -0.67
C GLU A 87 4.62 1.04 -1.83
N MET A 88 3.62 0.68 -2.63
CA MET A 88 3.85 -0.15 -3.82
C MET A 88 4.70 0.55 -4.89
N ILE A 89 4.65 1.88 -4.99
CA ILE A 89 5.58 2.64 -5.84
C ILE A 89 7.01 2.47 -5.30
N HIS A 90 7.23 2.59 -4.00
CA HIS A 90 8.53 2.30 -3.40
C HIS A 90 9.01 0.87 -3.64
N VAL A 91 8.11 -0.12 -3.59
CA VAL A 91 8.46 -1.51 -3.95
C VAL A 91 9.01 -1.58 -5.37
N SER A 92 8.38 -0.88 -6.32
CA SER A 92 8.78 -0.86 -7.73
C SER A 92 10.07 -0.07 -8.00
N GLN A 93 10.33 1.00 -7.25
CA GLN A 93 11.56 1.81 -7.36
C GLN A 93 12.80 1.13 -6.79
N LYS A 94 12.61 0.01 -6.06
CA LYS A 94 13.69 -0.76 -5.45
C LYS A 94 13.94 -2.09 -6.16
N THR A 95 13.34 -2.31 -7.34
CA THR A 95 13.67 -3.46 -8.19
C THR A 95 15.05 -3.27 -8.82
N LYS A 96 15.64 -4.33 -9.40
CA LYS A 96 16.92 -4.21 -10.12
C LYS A 96 16.77 -3.43 -11.43
N GLU A 97 15.60 -3.51 -12.05
CA GLU A 97 15.29 -2.93 -13.36
C GLU A 97 14.94 -1.44 -13.28
N ASN A 98 14.40 -0.99 -12.14
CA ASN A 98 13.91 0.38 -11.94
C ASN A 98 14.52 0.98 -10.67
N LEU A 99 15.79 0.66 -10.41
CA LEU A 99 16.46 1.05 -9.18
C LEU A 99 16.69 2.56 -9.14
N ILE A 100 16.03 3.23 -8.20
CA ILE A 100 16.29 4.63 -7.85
C ILE A 100 17.05 4.64 -6.53
N GLU A 101 18.33 5.02 -6.55
CA GLU A 101 19.20 4.93 -5.36
C GLU A 101 18.96 6.07 -4.37
N ASP A 102 18.76 7.30 -4.87
CA ASP A 102 18.54 8.46 -4.01
C ASP A 102 17.17 8.37 -3.32
N LYS A 103 17.18 8.58 -2.00
CA LYS A 103 15.94 8.50 -1.21
C LYS A 103 14.99 9.65 -1.54
N ASN A 104 15.49 10.88 -1.67
CA ASN A 104 14.63 12.04 -1.88
C ASN A 104 13.96 11.98 -3.26
N GLU A 105 14.66 11.46 -4.27
CA GLU A 105 14.10 11.20 -5.58
C GLU A 105 12.97 10.15 -5.51
N ARG A 106 13.15 9.03 -4.79
CA ARG A 106 12.09 8.03 -4.60
C ARG A 106 10.83 8.62 -3.99
N GLU A 107 10.99 9.38 -2.91
CA GLU A 107 9.87 10.06 -2.22
C GLU A 107 9.19 11.04 -3.18
N TRP A 108 9.96 11.90 -3.86
CA TRP A 108 9.41 12.88 -4.80
C TRP A 108 8.63 12.21 -5.93
N GLN A 109 9.18 11.17 -6.55
CA GLN A 109 8.51 10.39 -7.59
C GLN A 109 7.25 9.71 -7.05
N ALA A 110 7.28 9.13 -5.84
CA ALA A 110 6.12 8.48 -5.25
C ALA A 110 4.98 9.48 -5.01
N TYR A 111 5.25 10.67 -4.46
CA TYR A 111 4.24 11.72 -4.34
C TYR A 111 3.75 12.22 -5.70
N TYR A 112 4.65 12.39 -6.67
CA TYR A 112 4.28 12.83 -8.01
C TYR A 112 3.36 11.85 -8.71
N GLU A 113 3.70 10.56 -8.70
CA GLU A 113 2.86 9.49 -9.26
C GLU A 113 1.47 9.49 -8.62
N MET A 114 1.37 9.65 -7.29
CA MET A 114 0.10 9.72 -6.58
C MET A 114 -0.81 10.89 -7.02
N LEU A 115 -0.24 12.03 -7.43
CA LEU A 115 -1.00 13.20 -7.89
C LEU A 115 -1.61 13.03 -9.28
N PHE A 116 -0.97 12.23 -10.15
CA PHE A 116 -1.35 12.09 -11.55
C PHE A 116 -1.82 10.68 -11.92
N HIS A 117 -1.94 9.77 -10.95
CA HIS A 117 -2.24 8.39 -11.28
C HIS A 117 -3.68 8.22 -11.79
N LYS A 118 -3.80 7.76 -13.04
CA LYS A 118 -5.07 7.39 -13.66
C LYS A 118 -5.74 6.16 -13.02
N LYS A 119 -5.05 5.38 -12.18
CA LYS A 119 -5.55 4.06 -11.72
C LYS A 119 -6.69 4.11 -10.69
N ILE A 120 -6.82 5.18 -9.90
CA ILE A 120 -7.86 5.25 -8.84
C ILE A 120 -9.15 5.93 -9.34
N TYR A 121 -9.05 6.90 -10.25
CA TYR A 121 -10.20 7.72 -10.67
C TYR A 121 -10.73 7.42 -12.08
N SER A 122 -10.20 6.42 -12.78
CA SER A 122 -10.66 6.11 -14.15
C SER A 122 -12.01 5.39 -14.23
N ASN A 123 -12.67 5.08 -13.10
CA ASN A 123 -13.99 4.44 -13.06
C ASN A 123 -14.96 5.06 -12.04
N SER A 124 -14.72 6.31 -11.60
CA SER A 124 -15.76 7.10 -10.91
C SER A 124 -16.67 7.78 -11.91
#